data_AF-A0A9D7JQM2-F1
#
_entry.id   AF-A0A9D7JQM2-F1
#
_cell.length_a   1.000
_cell.length_b   1.000
_cell.length_c   1.000
_cell.angle_alpha   90.00
_cell.angle_beta   90.00
_cell.angle_gamma   90.00
#
_symmetry.space_group_name_H-M   'P 1'
#
loop_
_entity.id
_entity.type
_entity.pdbx_description
1 polymer ?
#
loop_
_entity_poly.entity_id
_entity_poly.type
_entity_poly.pdbx_seq_one_letter_code
_entity_poly.pdbx_strand_id
1 'polypeptide(L)'
;MKIILLIGLIIVIGATKPANFLHIPSEKPYTGALKTILFVGNSLTYTNELPKMVVAFGKESGVEIKTTILAYPNYALEDHWNDGQVQKLIAKNKYDFVVVQQGPSSQIDGRQMLLDYGAKLKTLCDNTNTQLAFFMVWPAFSNIQTFDGVIQNYTDAALTTNSLLCPVGELWKKHFQDTGDYSFYGPDMFHPSEIGSKNAAKIIFETLFK
;
A
#
# COMPACT_ATOMS: atom_id res chain seq x y z
N MET A 1 -3.91 44.98 -67.73
CA MET A 1 -2.49 44.83 -67.37
C MET A 1 -2.41 44.23 -65.97
N LYS A 2 -1.65 43.14 -65.84
CA LYS A 2 -1.32 42.36 -64.62
C LYS A 2 -2.42 41.48 -64.00
N ILE A 3 -2.46 40.27 -64.53
CA ILE A 3 -2.83 39.01 -63.87
C ILE A 3 -1.93 38.83 -62.64
N ILE A 4 -2.52 38.53 -61.49
CA ILE A 4 -1.82 37.91 -60.36
C ILE A 4 -2.63 36.67 -59.97
N LEU A 5 -2.11 35.51 -60.38
CA LEU A 5 -2.51 34.19 -59.92
C LEU A 5 -1.92 34.01 -58.51
N LEU A 6 -2.76 33.88 -57.47
CA LEU A 6 -2.34 33.31 -56.19
C LEU A 6 -2.81 31.86 -56.14
N ILE A 7 -1.84 30.95 -56.22
CA ILE A 7 -2.03 29.51 -56.00
C ILE A 7 -2.12 29.31 -54.49
N GLY A 8 -3.34 29.08 -53.99
CA GLY A 8 -3.57 28.69 -52.60
C GLY A 8 -3.16 27.22 -52.40
N LEU A 9 -2.09 27.01 -51.64
CA LEU A 9 -1.63 25.70 -51.19
C LEU A 9 -2.63 25.14 -50.17
N ILE A 10 -3.42 24.12 -50.54
CA ILE A 10 -4.28 23.40 -49.59
C ILE A 10 -3.42 22.41 -48.82
N ILE A 11 -3.08 22.74 -47.58
CA ILE A 11 -2.50 21.79 -46.63
C ILE A 11 -3.65 20.96 -46.06
N VAL A 12 -3.77 19.72 -46.50
CA VAL A 12 -4.66 18.72 -45.89
C VAL A 12 -4.00 18.26 -44.59
N ILE A 13 -4.42 18.83 -43.46
CA ILE A 13 -4.04 18.32 -42.15
C ILE A 13 -4.92 17.09 -41.91
N GLY A 14 -4.35 15.90 -42.12
CA GLY A 14 -4.97 14.65 -41.70
C GLY A 14 -5.09 14.62 -40.18
N ALA A 15 -6.30 14.85 -39.65
CA ALA A 15 -6.59 14.62 -38.25
C ALA A 15 -6.56 13.10 -37.99
N THR A 16 -5.45 12.60 -37.47
CA THR A 16 -5.39 11.26 -36.89
C THR A 16 -6.24 11.27 -35.62
N LYS A 17 -7.38 10.61 -35.64
CA LYS A 17 -8.15 10.31 -34.43
C LYS A 17 -7.25 9.48 -33.51
N PRO A 18 -6.97 9.90 -32.26
CA PRO A 18 -6.35 8.98 -31.32
C PRO A 18 -7.35 7.86 -31.02
N ALA A 19 -6.86 6.64 -31.15
CA ALA A 19 -7.59 5.41 -30.87
C ALA A 19 -8.04 5.37 -29.40
N ASN A 20 -9.25 4.85 -29.20
CA ASN A 20 -9.81 4.45 -27.92
C ASN A 20 -8.78 3.72 -27.05
N PHE A 21 -8.56 4.18 -25.81
CA PHE A 21 -8.35 3.32 -24.64
C PHE A 21 -8.51 4.17 -23.37
N LEU A 22 -9.75 4.29 -22.90
CA LEU A 22 -10.03 4.35 -21.48
C LEU A 22 -11.18 3.37 -21.24
N HIS A 23 -10.82 2.10 -21.11
CA HIS A 23 -11.66 1.21 -20.33
C HIS A 23 -11.46 1.64 -18.88
N ILE A 24 -12.29 2.58 -18.41
CA ILE A 24 -12.46 2.81 -16.98
C ILE A 24 -13.12 1.52 -16.49
N PRO A 25 -12.45 0.67 -15.70
CA PRO A 25 -13.13 -0.45 -15.08
C PRO A 25 -14.28 0.15 -14.27
N SER A 26 -15.50 -0.29 -14.54
CA SER A 26 -16.63 0.04 -13.68
C SER A 26 -16.25 -0.32 -12.25
N GLU A 27 -16.25 0.66 -11.34
CA GLU A 27 -16.17 0.40 -9.89
C GLU A 27 -17.13 -0.75 -9.58
N LYS A 28 -16.58 -1.91 -9.21
CA LYS A 28 -17.44 -2.97 -8.70
C LYS A 28 -17.96 -2.44 -7.37
N PRO A 29 -19.29 -2.29 -7.20
CA PRO A 29 -19.81 -2.08 -5.86
C PRO A 29 -19.39 -3.33 -5.07
N TYR A 30 -18.52 -3.17 -4.07
CA TYR A 30 -18.23 -4.22 -3.10
C TYR A 30 -19.43 -4.41 -2.16
N THR A 31 -20.63 -4.52 -2.73
CA THR A 31 -21.87 -4.67 -1.97
C THR A 31 -21.99 -6.11 -1.50
N GLY A 32 -21.85 -6.31 -0.19
CA GLY A 32 -22.48 -7.42 0.52
C GLY A 32 -21.68 -8.71 0.74
N ALA A 33 -20.38 -8.76 0.41
CA ALA A 33 -19.53 -9.90 0.79
C ALA A 33 -18.58 -9.52 1.91
N LEU A 34 -18.59 -10.27 3.02
CA LEU A 34 -17.61 -10.17 4.09
C LEU A 34 -16.20 -10.32 3.53
N LYS A 35 -15.31 -9.40 3.91
CA LYS A 35 -13.89 -9.39 3.52
C LYS A 35 -13.01 -9.66 4.71
N THR A 36 -12.10 -10.61 4.58
CA THR A 36 -11.23 -11.05 5.67
C THR A 36 -9.80 -10.64 5.42
N ILE A 37 -9.20 -9.95 6.40
CA ILE A 37 -7.84 -9.41 6.30
C ILE A 37 -6.98 -9.94 7.45
N LEU A 38 -5.83 -10.50 7.14
CA LEU A 38 -4.79 -10.79 8.13
C LEU A 38 -3.75 -9.67 8.11
N PHE A 39 -3.57 -8.97 9.23
CA PHE A 39 -2.46 -8.04 9.43
C PHE A 39 -1.29 -8.76 10.10
N VAL A 40 -0.11 -8.67 9.49
CA VAL A 40 1.16 -9.22 10.01
C VAL A 40 2.17 -8.09 10.16
N GLY A 41 2.69 -7.87 11.37
CA GLY A 41 3.64 -6.78 11.58
C GLY A 41 4.00 -6.57 13.05
N ASN A 42 4.18 -5.32 13.45
CA ASN A 42 4.61 -4.96 14.79
C ASN A 42 3.83 -3.77 15.37
N SER A 43 4.46 -2.99 16.25
CA SER A 43 3.85 -1.82 16.88
C SER A 43 3.33 -0.79 15.89
N LEU A 44 3.95 -0.63 14.72
CA LEU A 44 3.43 0.26 13.68
C LEU A 44 2.09 -0.22 13.11
N THR A 45 1.80 -1.53 13.24
CA THR A 45 0.53 -2.14 12.82
C THR A 45 -0.52 -2.08 13.92
N TYR A 46 -0.21 -2.41 15.19
CA TYR A 46 -1.25 -2.45 16.24
C TYR A 46 -1.51 -1.11 16.94
N THR A 47 -0.60 -0.14 16.85
CA THR A 47 -0.74 1.16 17.52
C THR A 47 -1.98 1.90 17.06
N ASN A 48 -2.70 2.47 18.04
CA ASN A 48 -4.01 3.12 17.87
C ASN A 48 -5.08 2.21 17.24
N GLU A 49 -4.91 0.89 17.32
CA GLU A 49 -5.85 -0.08 16.75
C GLU A 49 -6.09 0.10 15.24
N LEU A 50 -5.04 0.40 14.47
CA LEU A 50 -5.13 0.67 13.02
C LEU A 50 -5.99 -0.35 12.23
N PRO A 51 -5.91 -1.68 12.45
CA PRO A 51 -6.81 -2.62 11.78
C PRO A 51 -8.30 -2.40 12.06
N LYS A 52 -8.68 -1.93 13.26
CA LYS A 52 -10.06 -1.53 13.55
C LYS A 52 -10.48 -0.28 12.81
N MET A 53 -9.56 0.66 12.58
CA MET A 53 -9.84 1.84 11.75
C MET A 53 -10.09 1.44 10.28
N VAL A 54 -9.39 0.43 9.76
CA VAL A 54 -9.69 -0.14 8.42
C VAL A 54 -11.11 -0.73 8.37
N VAL A 55 -11.54 -1.43 9.43
CA VAL A 55 -12.93 -1.92 9.54
C VAL A 55 -13.93 -0.77 9.54
N ALA A 56 -13.63 0.34 10.23
CA ALA A 56 -14.49 1.51 10.26
C ALA A 56 -14.67 2.14 8.86
N PHE A 57 -13.57 2.31 8.10
CA PHE A 57 -13.65 2.78 6.71
C PHE A 57 -14.42 1.82 5.80
N GLY A 58 -14.28 0.51 6.00
CA GLY A 58 -15.10 -0.49 5.32
C GLY A 58 -16.60 -0.28 5.59
N LYS A 59 -16.98 -0.15 6.86
CA LYS A 59 -18.37 0.07 7.26
C LYS A 59 -18.94 1.36 6.65
N GLU A 60 -18.18 2.45 6.66
CA GLU A 60 -18.57 3.72 6.02
C GLU A 60 -18.75 3.60 4.50
N SER A 61 -18.02 2.67 3.87
CA SER A 61 -18.04 2.42 2.43
C SER A 61 -18.93 1.25 2.00
N GLY A 62 -19.73 0.68 2.92
CA GLY A 62 -20.63 -0.45 2.64
C GLY A 62 -19.93 -1.82 2.48
N VAL A 63 -18.68 -1.95 2.92
CA VAL A 63 -17.89 -3.19 2.90
C VAL A 63 -17.80 -3.76 4.31
N GLU A 64 -18.32 -4.97 4.52
CA GLU A 64 -18.13 -5.66 5.80
C GLU A 64 -16.72 -6.25 5.86
N ILE A 65 -15.93 -5.87 6.87
CA ILE A 65 -14.54 -6.32 7.03
C ILE A 65 -14.37 -7.02 8.38
N LYS A 66 -13.68 -8.16 8.38
CA LYS A 66 -13.17 -8.84 9.57
C LYS A 66 -11.66 -8.94 9.52
N THR A 67 -11.00 -8.51 10.59
CA THR A 67 -9.53 -8.53 10.68
C THR A 67 -9.04 -9.57 11.69
N THR A 68 -7.95 -10.24 11.36
CA THR A 68 -7.08 -10.94 12.32
C THR A 68 -5.78 -10.16 12.43
N ILE A 69 -5.21 -10.04 13.63
CA ILE A 69 -3.94 -9.35 13.86
C ILE A 69 -2.92 -10.37 14.38
N LEU A 70 -1.80 -10.50 13.67
CA LEU A 70 -0.60 -11.20 14.12
C LEU A 70 0.53 -10.16 14.19
N ALA A 71 0.59 -9.42 15.29
CA ALA A 71 1.58 -8.38 15.47
C ALA A 71 2.13 -8.36 16.89
N TYR A 72 3.44 -8.20 17.01
CA TYR A 72 4.18 -8.22 18.27
C TYR A 72 5.19 -7.07 18.30
N PRO A 73 5.52 -6.53 19.49
CA PRO A 73 6.45 -5.41 19.59
C PRO A 73 7.81 -5.77 18.98
N ASN A 74 8.37 -4.88 18.17
CA ASN A 74 9.69 -5.01 17.52
C ASN A 74 9.87 -6.19 16.54
N TYR A 75 8.83 -6.95 16.23
CA TYR A 75 8.96 -8.08 15.30
C TYR A 75 9.26 -7.60 13.87
N ALA A 76 10.19 -8.29 13.22
CA ALA A 76 10.36 -8.33 11.77
C ALA A 76 9.50 -9.44 11.15
N LEU A 77 9.36 -9.42 9.82
CA LEU A 77 8.72 -10.51 9.08
C LEU A 77 9.46 -11.85 9.24
N GLU A 78 10.77 -11.79 9.46
CA GLU A 78 11.60 -12.95 9.79
C GLU A 78 11.14 -13.66 11.06
N ASP A 79 10.88 -12.90 12.12
CA ASP A 79 10.43 -13.45 13.40
C ASP A 79 9.09 -14.17 13.25
N HIS A 80 8.13 -13.53 12.57
CA HIS A 80 6.83 -14.13 12.25
C HIS A 80 6.96 -15.42 11.45
N TRP A 81 7.89 -15.44 10.49
CA TRP A 81 8.17 -16.62 9.69
C TRP A 81 8.76 -17.75 10.55
N ASN A 82 9.73 -17.44 11.39
CA ASN A 82 10.41 -18.43 12.22
C ASN A 82 9.49 -19.03 13.30
N ASP A 83 8.56 -18.23 13.84
CA ASP A 83 7.55 -18.69 14.80
C ASP A 83 6.50 -19.64 14.19
N GLY A 84 6.35 -19.65 12.86
CA GLY A 84 5.49 -20.59 12.16
C GLY A 84 3.99 -20.26 12.19
N GLN A 85 3.57 -19.20 12.90
CA GLN A 85 2.15 -18.87 13.06
C GLN A 85 1.56 -18.23 11.81
N VAL A 86 2.32 -17.41 11.08
CA VAL A 86 1.86 -16.77 9.85
C VAL A 86 1.51 -17.82 8.79
N GLN A 87 2.31 -18.88 8.66
CA GLN A 87 2.05 -19.99 7.76
C GLN A 87 0.77 -20.74 8.13
N LYS A 88 0.57 -21.03 9.42
CA LYS A 88 -0.65 -21.70 9.92
C LYS A 88 -1.91 -20.86 9.69
N LEU A 89 -1.80 -19.52 9.76
CA LEU A 89 -2.94 -18.63 9.52
C LEU A 89 -3.28 -18.57 8.03
N ILE A 90 -2.28 -18.32 7.16
CA ILE A 90 -2.50 -18.23 5.71
C ILE A 90 -3.02 -19.56 5.16
N ALA A 91 -2.43 -20.71 5.56
CA ALA A 91 -2.83 -22.03 5.09
C ALA A 91 -4.28 -22.43 5.42
N LYS A 92 -4.95 -21.73 6.35
CA LYS A 92 -6.38 -21.96 6.62
C LYS A 92 -7.29 -21.49 5.47
N ASN A 93 -6.75 -20.76 4.48
CA ASN A 93 -7.46 -20.26 3.30
C ASN A 93 -8.75 -19.48 3.66
N LYS A 94 -8.62 -18.53 4.59
CA LYS A 94 -9.74 -17.74 5.12
C LYS A 94 -9.61 -16.25 4.89
N TYR A 95 -8.57 -15.80 4.18
CA TYR A 95 -8.25 -14.38 4.02
C TYR A 95 -8.39 -13.98 2.57
N ASP A 96 -9.11 -12.90 2.29
CA ASP A 96 -9.03 -12.22 0.99
C ASP A 96 -7.68 -11.52 0.83
N PHE A 97 -7.19 -10.95 1.94
CA PHE A 97 -5.95 -10.17 1.97
C PHE A 97 -5.05 -10.54 3.14
N VAL A 98 -3.74 -10.51 2.88
CA VAL A 98 -2.70 -10.50 3.92
C VAL A 98 -1.95 -9.18 3.77
N VAL A 99 -2.01 -8.33 4.80
CA VAL A 99 -1.31 -7.04 4.85
C VAL A 99 -0.07 -7.20 5.71
N VAL A 100 1.11 -7.01 5.13
CA VAL A 100 2.39 -7.22 5.80
C VAL A 100 3.14 -5.91 6.00
N GLN A 101 3.80 -5.81 7.15
CA GLN A 101 4.60 -4.65 7.52
C GLN A 101 5.99 -5.09 8.04
N GLN A 102 7.04 -4.47 7.49
CA GLN A 102 8.45 -4.60 7.90
C GLN A 102 9.03 -3.23 8.26
N GLY A 103 9.84 -3.13 9.31
CA GLY A 103 10.52 -1.89 9.66
C GLY A 103 11.57 -2.09 10.76
N PRO A 104 12.71 -1.37 10.75
CA PRO A 104 13.14 -0.40 9.72
C PRO A 104 13.37 -1.08 8.35
N SER A 105 13.12 -0.36 7.25
CA SER A 105 13.21 -0.93 5.89
C SER A 105 14.14 -0.17 4.95
N SER A 106 14.64 1.01 5.32
CA SER A 106 15.56 1.80 4.49
C SER A 106 17.01 1.29 4.53
N GLN A 107 17.36 0.49 5.54
CA GLN A 107 18.70 -0.07 5.73
C GLN A 107 18.83 -1.43 5.03
N ILE A 108 20.06 -1.86 4.78
CA ILE A 108 20.37 -3.08 4.01
C ILE A 108 19.68 -4.33 4.59
N ASP A 109 19.78 -4.56 5.90
CA ASP A 109 19.18 -5.73 6.56
C ASP A 109 17.64 -5.65 6.50
N GLY A 110 17.08 -4.46 6.75
CA GLY A 110 15.65 -4.22 6.67
C GLY A 110 15.08 -4.43 5.27
N ARG A 111 15.83 -4.05 4.24
CA ARG A 111 15.52 -4.30 2.83
C ARG A 111 15.51 -5.81 2.55
N GLN A 112 16.57 -6.51 2.96
CA GLN A 112 16.71 -7.95 2.72
C GLN A 112 15.56 -8.72 3.36
N MET A 113 15.23 -8.40 4.63
CA MET A 113 14.08 -9.00 5.33
C MET A 113 12.77 -8.74 4.60
N LEU A 114 12.53 -7.49 4.15
CA LEU A 114 11.31 -7.12 3.42
C LEU A 114 11.16 -7.93 2.13
N LEU A 115 12.23 -8.03 1.32
CA LEU A 115 12.21 -8.76 0.05
C LEU A 115 12.07 -10.27 0.26
N ASP A 116 12.91 -10.87 1.09
CA ASP A 116 12.98 -12.32 1.25
C ASP A 116 11.70 -12.87 1.89
N TYR A 117 11.28 -12.27 2.99
CA TYR A 117 10.09 -12.74 3.69
C TYR A 117 8.81 -12.28 3.00
N GLY A 118 8.84 -11.15 2.29
CA GLY A 118 7.77 -10.77 1.37
C GLY A 118 7.54 -11.82 0.27
N ALA A 119 8.60 -12.30 -0.38
CA ALA A 119 8.52 -13.33 -1.42
C ALA A 119 8.03 -14.69 -0.87
N LYS A 120 8.52 -15.08 0.31
CA LYS A 120 8.06 -16.29 1.01
C LYS A 120 6.57 -16.22 1.35
N LEU A 121 6.11 -15.07 1.87
CA LEU A 121 4.69 -14.86 2.19
C LEU A 121 3.83 -14.80 0.92
N LYS A 122 4.33 -14.23 -0.17
CA LYS A 122 3.64 -14.24 -1.47
C LYS A 122 3.38 -15.67 -1.95
N THR A 123 4.39 -16.54 -1.86
CA THR A 123 4.25 -17.96 -2.22
C THR A 123 3.11 -18.64 -1.45
N LEU A 124 2.98 -18.34 -0.15
CA LEU A 124 1.88 -18.89 0.67
C LEU A 124 0.52 -18.33 0.26
N CYS A 125 0.45 -17.03 -0.05
CA CYS A 125 -0.77 -16.37 -0.48
C CYS A 125 -1.26 -16.90 -1.83
N ASP A 126 -0.35 -17.15 -2.78
CA ASP A 126 -0.67 -17.71 -4.10
C ASP A 126 -1.29 -19.11 -4.01
N ASN A 127 -0.82 -19.93 -3.06
CA ASN A 127 -1.37 -21.26 -2.81
C ASN A 127 -2.78 -21.24 -2.19
N THR A 128 -3.27 -20.07 -1.79
CA THR A 128 -4.55 -19.88 -1.09
C THR A 128 -5.43 -18.82 -1.77
N ASN A 129 -5.13 -18.42 -3.01
CA ASN A 129 -5.86 -17.36 -3.73
C ASN A 129 -6.07 -16.08 -2.89
N THR A 130 -5.11 -15.80 -2.00
CA THR A 130 -5.10 -14.65 -1.10
C THR A 130 -4.23 -13.57 -1.74
N GLN A 131 -4.64 -12.30 -1.65
CA GLN A 131 -3.83 -11.19 -2.16
C GLN A 131 -2.87 -10.68 -1.08
N LEU A 132 -1.57 -10.66 -1.37
CA LEU A 132 -0.59 -10.02 -0.51
C LEU A 132 -0.60 -8.51 -0.75
N ALA A 133 -0.52 -7.73 0.33
CA ALA A 133 -0.40 -6.28 0.30
C ALA A 133 0.72 -5.83 1.25
N PHE A 134 1.62 -4.98 0.76
CA PHE A 134 2.66 -4.38 1.58
C PHE A 134 2.18 -3.05 2.16
N PHE A 135 2.15 -2.95 3.49
CA PHE A 135 1.94 -1.70 4.21
C PHE A 135 3.26 -0.93 4.30
N MET A 136 3.47 0.00 3.36
CA MET A 136 4.66 0.85 3.32
C MET A 136 4.73 1.76 4.54
N VAL A 137 5.70 1.55 5.40
CA VAL A 137 5.91 2.37 6.62
C VAL A 137 6.64 3.68 6.31
N TRP A 138 7.03 4.39 7.36
CA TRP A 138 7.83 5.60 7.36
C TRP A 138 9.07 5.42 8.27
N PRO A 139 10.15 6.19 8.09
CA PRO A 139 11.26 6.22 9.05
C PRO A 139 10.86 6.99 10.32
N ALA A 140 11.58 6.72 11.42
CA ALA A 140 11.58 7.63 12.57
C ALA A 140 11.99 9.05 12.12
N PHE A 141 11.45 10.08 12.77
CA PHE A 141 11.71 11.48 12.38
C PHE A 141 13.20 11.84 12.42
N SER A 142 13.97 11.27 13.35
CA SER A 142 15.43 11.43 13.41
C SER A 142 16.16 10.90 12.16
N ASN A 143 15.48 10.07 11.37
CA ASN A 143 15.95 9.50 10.11
C ASN A 143 15.07 9.94 8.92
N ILE A 144 14.43 11.10 8.99
CA ILE A 144 13.51 11.59 7.96
C ILE A 144 14.13 11.61 6.55
N GLN A 145 15.44 11.80 6.43
CA GLN A 145 16.17 11.74 5.17
C GLN A 145 16.10 10.37 4.47
N THR A 146 15.71 9.29 5.16
CA THR A 146 15.69 7.92 4.60
C THR A 146 14.35 7.52 4.00
N PHE A 147 13.38 8.44 3.90
CA PHE A 147 12.07 8.19 3.29
C PHE A 147 12.19 7.60 1.88
N ASP A 148 13.11 8.10 1.05
CA ASP A 148 13.30 7.58 -0.32
C ASP A 148 13.74 6.12 -0.35
N GLY A 149 14.59 5.72 0.60
CA GLY A 149 14.99 4.31 0.75
C GLY A 149 13.81 3.43 1.17
N VAL A 150 12.94 3.91 2.08
CA VAL A 150 11.72 3.18 2.46
C VAL A 150 10.80 3.00 1.25
N ILE A 151 10.52 4.08 0.51
CA ILE A 151 9.62 4.08 -0.65
C ILE A 151 10.14 3.14 -1.73
N GLN A 152 11.43 3.25 -2.09
CA GLN A 152 12.05 2.39 -3.08
C GLN A 152 11.96 0.91 -2.66
N ASN A 153 12.34 0.58 -1.43
CA ASN A 153 12.41 -0.82 -1.00
C ASN A 153 11.05 -1.50 -0.94
N TYR A 154 10.01 -0.78 -0.52
CA TYR A 154 8.63 -1.27 -0.55
C TYR A 154 8.05 -1.38 -1.95
N THR A 155 8.38 -0.44 -2.83
CA THR A 155 7.99 -0.48 -4.24
C THR A 155 8.61 -1.70 -4.93
N ASP A 156 9.91 -1.94 -4.73
CA ASP A 156 10.60 -3.10 -5.25
C ASP A 156 9.98 -4.42 -4.76
N ALA A 157 9.64 -4.50 -3.46
CA ALA A 157 9.03 -5.68 -2.87
C ALA A 157 7.66 -5.99 -3.49
N ALA A 158 6.81 -4.98 -3.63
CA ALA A 158 5.49 -5.12 -4.24
C ALA A 158 5.59 -5.49 -5.73
N LEU A 159 6.45 -4.81 -6.50
CA LEU A 159 6.64 -5.09 -7.93
C LEU A 159 7.21 -6.50 -8.17
N THR A 160 8.27 -6.87 -7.44
CA THR A 160 8.95 -8.17 -7.63
C THR A 160 8.04 -9.35 -7.30
N THR A 161 7.10 -9.15 -6.37
CA THR A 161 6.15 -10.19 -5.98
C THR A 161 4.80 -10.10 -6.72
N ASN A 162 4.59 -9.08 -7.55
CA ASN A 162 3.28 -8.75 -8.13
C ASN A 162 2.17 -8.68 -7.07
N SER A 163 2.44 -7.92 -6.01
CA SER A 163 1.56 -7.74 -4.86
C SER A 163 1.05 -6.30 -4.76
N LEU A 164 0.00 -6.08 -3.97
CA LEU A 164 -0.51 -4.74 -3.71
C LEU A 164 0.48 -3.93 -2.86
N LEU A 165 0.49 -2.61 -3.06
CA LEU A 165 1.26 -1.67 -2.27
C LEU A 165 0.30 -0.64 -1.64
N CYS A 166 0.28 -0.56 -0.31
CA CYS A 166 -0.38 0.51 0.43
C CYS A 166 0.64 1.62 0.69
N PRO A 167 0.65 2.72 -0.09
CA PRO A 167 1.76 3.67 -0.16
C PRO A 167 1.73 4.71 0.98
N VAL A 168 1.60 4.26 2.23
CA VAL A 168 1.42 5.16 3.39
C VAL A 168 2.64 6.06 3.57
N GLY A 169 3.85 5.49 3.60
CA GLY A 169 5.09 6.27 3.71
C GLY A 169 5.28 7.32 2.61
N GLU A 170 4.95 6.99 1.37
CA GLU A 170 5.01 7.93 0.23
C GLU A 170 4.04 9.10 0.40
N LEU A 171 2.78 8.81 0.77
CA LEU A 171 1.75 9.83 0.97
C LEU A 171 2.03 10.69 2.22
N TRP A 172 2.61 10.12 3.26
CA TRP A 172 3.11 10.87 4.42
C TRP A 172 4.24 11.82 4.04
N LYS A 173 5.26 11.32 3.31
CA LYS A 173 6.36 12.16 2.82
C LYS A 173 5.82 13.34 2.03
N LYS A 174 4.88 13.10 1.12
CA LYS A 174 4.24 14.15 0.33
C LYS A 174 3.52 15.17 1.20
N HIS A 175 2.69 14.72 2.15
CA HIS A 175 1.99 15.62 3.07
C HIS A 175 2.98 16.53 3.83
N PHE A 176 4.05 15.96 4.36
CA PHE A 176 5.08 16.69 5.11
C PHE A 176 5.79 17.73 4.23
N GLN A 177 6.11 17.39 2.98
CA GLN A 177 6.75 18.31 2.04
C GLN A 177 5.83 19.45 1.62
N ASP A 178 4.54 19.16 1.41
CA ASP A 178 3.57 20.14 0.95
C ASP A 178 3.14 21.12 2.06
N THR A 179 3.15 20.68 3.32
CA THR A 179 2.51 21.43 4.42
C THR A 179 3.46 21.81 5.56
N GLY A 180 4.58 21.11 5.73
CA GLY A 180 5.41 21.20 6.93
C GLY A 180 4.75 20.68 8.21
N ASP A 181 3.55 20.06 8.12
CA ASP A 181 2.86 19.46 9.24
C ASP A 181 3.32 18.02 9.46
N TYR A 182 3.91 17.75 10.62
CA TYR A 182 4.39 16.42 11.03
C TYR A 182 3.46 15.72 12.02
N SER A 183 2.21 16.17 12.13
CA SER A 183 1.21 15.68 13.10
C SER A 183 0.87 14.19 12.96
N PHE A 184 1.29 13.52 11.89
CA PHE A 184 1.15 12.06 11.75
C PHE A 184 2.10 11.28 12.66
N TYR A 185 3.19 11.89 13.12
CA TYR A 185 4.04 11.32 14.16
C TYR A 185 3.43 11.52 15.55
N GLY A 186 3.53 10.48 16.38
CA GLY A 186 3.20 10.54 17.79
C GLY A 186 4.30 11.24 18.61
N PRO A 187 4.14 11.31 19.95
CA PRO A 187 5.06 12.05 20.81
C PRO A 187 6.52 11.57 20.80
N ASP A 188 6.76 10.30 20.45
CA ASP A 188 8.11 9.72 20.36
C ASP A 188 8.77 9.93 18.98
N MET A 189 8.08 10.62 18.07
CA MET A 189 8.53 10.92 16.72
C MET A 189 8.86 9.67 15.90
N PHE A 190 8.23 8.54 16.21
CA PHE A 190 8.39 7.27 15.49
C PHE A 190 7.05 6.55 15.29
N HIS A 191 6.32 6.26 16.37
CA HIS A 191 5.00 5.66 16.28
C HIS A 191 4.00 6.66 15.69
N PRO A 192 2.91 6.17 15.05
CA PRO A 192 1.89 7.07 14.51
C PRO A 192 1.13 7.76 15.65
N SER A 193 0.80 9.04 15.47
CA SER A 193 -0.29 9.66 16.22
C SER A 193 -1.62 9.00 15.84
N GLU A 194 -2.70 9.31 16.56
CA GLU A 194 -4.03 8.82 16.18
C GLU A 194 -4.43 9.28 14.77
N ILE A 195 -4.12 10.53 14.40
CA ILE A 195 -4.36 11.07 13.05
C ILE A 195 -3.50 10.34 12.02
N GLY A 196 -2.24 10.04 12.35
CA GLY A 196 -1.37 9.22 11.51
C GLY A 196 -1.96 7.82 11.27
N SER A 197 -2.36 7.10 12.32
CA SER A 197 -2.98 5.77 12.18
C SER A 197 -4.27 5.82 11.37
N LYS A 198 -5.10 6.86 11.55
CA LYS A 198 -6.33 7.05 10.77
C LYS A 198 -6.01 7.29 9.28
N ASN A 199 -5.00 8.10 8.98
CA ASN A 199 -4.54 8.34 7.61
C ASN A 199 -4.00 7.04 6.98
N ALA A 200 -3.17 6.30 7.69
CA ALA A 200 -2.63 5.01 7.24
C ALA A 200 -3.75 3.98 6.97
N ALA A 201 -4.72 3.87 7.87
CA ALA A 201 -5.87 2.98 7.72
C ALA A 201 -6.72 3.33 6.49
N LYS A 202 -6.94 4.63 6.23
CA LYS A 202 -7.66 5.10 5.03
C LYS A 202 -6.94 4.65 3.75
N ILE A 203 -5.63 4.88 3.67
CA ILE A 203 -4.82 4.51 2.51
C ILE A 203 -4.82 2.99 2.30
N ILE A 204 -4.69 2.20 3.38
CA ILE A 204 -4.77 0.74 3.29
C ILE A 204 -6.13 0.31 2.75
N PHE A 205 -7.23 0.82 3.32
CA PHE A 205 -8.58 0.52 2.85
C PHE A 205 -8.74 0.86 1.36
N GLU A 206 -8.38 2.09 0.97
CA GLU A 206 -8.45 2.57 -0.40
C GLU A 206 -7.59 1.75 -1.36
N THR A 207 -6.46 1.17 -0.92
CA THR A 207 -5.66 0.26 -1.76
C THR A 207 -6.33 -1.10 -1.94
N LEU A 208 -6.90 -1.68 -0.89
CA LEU A 208 -7.44 -3.05 -0.93
C LEU A 208 -8.77 -3.16 -1.68
N PHE A 209 -9.54 -2.07 -1.77
CA PHE A 209 -10.89 -2.05 -2.32
C PHE A 209 -11.06 -1.07 -3.49
N LYS A 210 -10.02 -0.90 -4.32
CA LYS A 210 -10.10 -0.17 -5.61
C LYS A 210 -10.91 -0.91 -6.66
#